data_AF-A0A7L4BRZ2-F1
#
_entry.id   AF-A0A7L4BRZ2-F1
#
_cell.length_a   1.000
_cell.length_b   1.000
_cell.length_c   1.000
_cell.angle_alpha   90.00
_cell.angle_beta   90.00
_cell.angle_gamma   90.00
#
_symmetry.space_group_name_H-M   'P 1'
#
loop_
_entity.id
_entity.type
_entity.pdbx_description
1 polymer ?
#
loop_
_entity_poly.entity_id
_entity_poly.type
_entity_poly.pdbx_seq_one_letter_code
_entity_poly.pdbx_strand_id
1 'polypeptide(L)' 'GSLCFSLPATGCKRPEIENGRATGLETMYRLADTVVFECDFGYALKGSQESQCQFGGTWDPPVPICEKSKCK' A
#
# COMPACT_ATOMS: atom_id res chain seq x y z
N GLY A 1 -13.45 13.37 -30.41
CA GLY A 1 -12.68 13.87 -29.27
C GLY A 1 -13.07 13.08 -28.05
N SER A 2 -12.08 12.53 -27.36
CA SER A 2 -12.12 11.95 -26.02
C SER A 2 -12.99 10.70 -25.85
N LEU A 3 -12.36 9.54 -26.04
CA LEU A 3 -12.83 8.28 -25.47
C LEU A 3 -12.84 8.46 -23.95
N CYS A 4 -14.03 8.56 -23.36
CA CYS A 4 -14.20 8.33 -21.94
C CYS A 4 -14.00 6.83 -21.75
N PHE A 5 -12.74 6.41 -21.66
CA PHE A 5 -12.43 5.08 -21.19
C PHE A 5 -12.98 5.05 -19.77
N SER A 6 -14.17 4.48 -19.60
CA SER A 6 -14.63 3.92 -18.33
C SER A 6 -13.67 2.79 -17.99
N LEU A 7 -12.46 3.17 -17.63
CA LEU A 7 -11.50 2.33 -16.97
C LEU A 7 -12.26 1.85 -15.75
N PRO A 8 -12.33 0.53 -15.50
CA PRO A 8 -12.84 0.09 -14.24
C PRO A 8 -12.09 0.90 -13.19
N ALA A 9 -12.81 1.52 -12.27
CA ALA A 9 -12.23 2.12 -11.08
C ALA A 9 -11.66 0.96 -10.24
N THR A 10 -10.65 0.29 -10.79
CA THR A 10 -9.87 -0.78 -10.17
C THR A 10 -9.00 -0.06 -9.17
N GLY A 11 -9.65 0.31 -8.08
CA GLY A 11 -8.97 0.78 -6.91
C GLY A 11 -8.02 -0.29 -6.41
N CYS A 12 -6.99 0.13 -5.70
CA CYS A 12 -6.07 -0.80 -5.09
C CYS A 12 -6.77 -1.43 -3.88
N LYS A 13 -6.73 -2.76 -3.80
CA LYS A 13 -7.18 -3.44 -2.59
C LYS A 13 -6.24 -3.10 -1.45
N ARG A 14 -6.78 -3.10 -0.23
CA ARG A 14 -5.98 -2.94 0.97
C ARG A 14 -4.81 -3.95 0.96
N PRO A 15 -3.57 -3.48 1.06
CA PRO A 15 -2.42 -4.37 1.12
C PRO A 15 -2.39 -5.08 2.48
N GLU A 16 -2.10 -6.38 2.44
CA GLU A 16 -1.87 -7.19 3.64
C GLU A 16 -0.38 -7.22 3.94
N ILE A 17 -0.01 -6.91 5.18
CA ILE A 17 1.38 -6.88 5.65
C ILE A 17 1.47 -7.78 6.88
N GLU A 18 2.41 -8.71 6.84
CA GLU A 18 2.69 -9.57 7.99
C GLU A 18 3.47 -8.78 9.05
N ASN A 19 3.04 -8.83 10.32
CA ASN A 19 3.64 -8.08 11.43
C ASN A 19 3.67 -6.55 11.20
N GLY A 20 2.63 -6.04 10.54
CA GLY A 20 2.45 -4.62 10.30
C GLY A 20 1.05 -4.28 9.81
N ARG A 21 0.81 -3.00 9.54
CA ARG A 21 -0.48 -2.45 9.14
C ARG A 21 -0.31 -1.27 8.18
N ALA A 22 -1.26 -1.14 7.26
CA ALA A 22 -1.44 0.08 6.46
C ALA A 22 -2.38 1.05 7.20
N THR A 23 -2.14 2.35 7.03
CA THR A 23 -3.05 3.41 7.48
C THR A 23 -4.36 3.34 6.68
N GLY A 24 -5.43 3.80 7.32
CA GLY A 24 -6.79 3.71 6.78
C GLY A 24 -7.51 2.43 7.23
N LEU A 25 -8.85 2.47 7.18
CA LEU A 25 -9.74 1.32 7.44
C LEU A 25 -10.45 0.87 6.16
N GLU A 26 -10.16 1.52 5.04
CA GLU A 26 -10.76 1.19 3.76
C GLU A 26 -10.26 -0.15 3.24
N THR A 27 -11.16 -0.85 2.57
CA THR A 27 -10.89 -2.10 1.87
C THR A 27 -10.43 -1.86 0.43
N MET A 28 -10.72 -0.67 -0.11
CA MET A 28 -10.41 -0.28 -1.48
C MET A 28 -10.02 1.20 -1.55
N TYR A 29 -8.91 1.48 -2.23
CA TYR A 29 -8.31 2.81 -2.38
C TYR A 29 -8.42 3.28 -3.83
N ARG A 30 -8.67 4.57 -4.04
CA ARG A 30 -8.78 5.16 -5.37
C ARG A 30 -7.39 5.40 -5.98
N LEU A 31 -7.37 5.63 -7.29
CA LEU A 31 -6.16 6.04 -7.98
C LEU A 31 -5.57 7.30 -7.32
N ALA A 32 -4.26 7.32 -7.14
CA ALA A 32 -3.49 8.35 -6.46
C ALA A 32 -3.69 8.44 -4.92
N ASP A 33 -4.53 7.60 -4.32
CA ASP A 33 -4.58 7.49 -2.86
C ASP A 33 -3.26 6.90 -2.35
N THR A 34 -2.77 7.44 -1.24
CA THR A 34 -1.54 7.00 -0.59
C THR A 34 -1.86 6.33 0.72
N VAL A 35 -1.21 5.20 0.99
CA VAL A 35 -1.23 4.52 2.28
C VAL A 35 0.17 4.56 2.89
N VAL A 36 0.20 4.66 4.20
CA VAL A 36 1.42 4.64 5.01
C VAL A 36 1.45 3.33 5.77
N PHE A 37 2.63 2.74 5.91
CA PHE A 37 2.81 1.46 6.57
C PHE A 37 3.54 1.62 7.89
N GLU A 38 3.09 0.82 8.85
CA GLU A 38 3.63 0.77 10.19
C GLU A 38 3.85 -0.69 10.56
N CYS A 39 5.07 -1.03 10.96
CA CYS A 39 5.38 -2.37 11.46
C CYS A 39 5.09 -2.48 12.95
N ASP A 40 4.75 -3.68 13.40
CA ASP A 40 4.53 -3.97 14.80
C ASP A 40 5.81 -3.80 15.63
N PHE A 41 5.64 -3.64 16.94
CA PHE A 41 6.77 -3.47 17.84
C PHE A 41 7.78 -4.63 17.73
N GLY A 42 9.05 -4.29 17.53
CA GLY A 42 10.12 -5.28 17.32
C GLY A 42 10.34 -5.68 15.86
N TYR A 43 9.61 -5.08 14.91
CA TYR A 43 9.85 -5.22 13.47
C TYR A 43 10.30 -3.89 12.86
N ALA A 44 11.14 -3.97 11.84
CA ALA A 44 11.64 -2.84 11.06
C ALA A 44 11.05 -2.90 9.66
N LEU A 45 10.59 -1.75 9.18
CA LEU A 45 10.07 -1.61 7.83
C LEU A 45 11.21 -1.68 6.82
N LYS A 46 11.09 -2.59 5.86
CA LYS A 46 12.00 -2.74 4.73
C LYS A 46 11.28 -2.42 3.43
N GLY A 47 11.81 -1.41 2.73
CA GLY A 47 11.20 -0.85 1.53
C GLY A 47 10.67 0.55 1.80
N SER A 48 9.61 0.94 1.10
CA SER A 48 9.01 2.26 1.23
C SER A 48 7.99 2.27 2.37
N GLN A 49 8.05 3.31 3.21
CA GLN A 49 7.05 3.52 4.26
C GLN A 49 5.69 3.92 3.69
N GLU A 50 5.63 4.40 2.45
CA GLU A 50 4.41 4.85 1.81
C GLU A 50 4.30 4.22 0.42
N SER A 51 3.07 3.88 0.01
CA SER A 51 2.75 3.43 -1.34
C SER A 51 1.53 4.17 -1.86
N GLN A 52 1.58 4.53 -3.13
CA GLN A 52 0.47 5.14 -3.83
C GLN A 52 -0.23 4.13 -4.73
N CYS A 53 -1.55 4.19 -4.75
CA CYS A 53 -2.35 3.40 -5.66
C CYS A 53 -2.18 3.90 -7.09
N GLN A 54 -1.58 3.06 -7.93
CA GLN A 54 -1.32 3.34 -9.33
C GLN A 54 -2.43 2.87 -10.24
N PHE A 55 -2.38 3.40 -11.46
CA PHE A 55 -3.27 3.03 -12.53
C PHE A 55 -3.04 1.57 -12.90
N GLY A 56 -4.07 0.73 -12.71
CA GLY A 56 -3.96 -0.73 -12.83
C GLY A 56 -4.22 -1.48 -11.53
N GLY A 57 -4.48 -0.78 -10.42
CA GLY A 57 -4.80 -1.41 -9.13
C GLY A 57 -3.57 -1.96 -8.42
N THR A 58 -2.39 -1.42 -8.71
CA THR A 58 -1.11 -1.81 -8.14
C THR A 58 -0.59 -0.74 -7.19
N TRP A 59 0.10 -1.16 -6.13
CA TRP A 59 0.79 -0.25 -5.21
C TRP A 59 2.18 0.05 -5.72
N ASP A 60 2.52 1.33 -5.86
CA ASP A 60 3.87 1.79 -6.17
C ASP A 60 4.31 2.91 -5.22
N PRO A 61 5.47 2.80 -4.55
CA PRO A 61 6.36 1.63 -4.52
C PRO A 61 5.66 0.34 -4.01
N PRO A 62 6.22 -0.86 -4.22
CA PRO A 62 5.57 -2.09 -3.76
C PRO A 62 5.42 -2.12 -2.24
N VAL A 63 4.41 -2.86 -1.77
CA VAL A 63 4.09 -3.03 -0.35
C VAL A 63 5.34 -3.49 0.43
N PRO A 64 5.71 -2.82 1.54
CA PRO A 64 6.93 -3.13 2.27
C PRO A 64 6.82 -4.43 3.07
N ILE A 65 7.97 -4.91 3.53
CA ILE A 65 8.08 -6.09 4.39
C ILE A 65 8.48 -5.63 5.78
N CYS A 66 7.80 -6.14 6.80
CA CYS A 66 8.21 -5.95 8.20
C CYS A 66 9.13 -7.10 8.60
N GLU A 67 10.44 -6.84 8.65
CA GLU A 67 11.43 -7.82 9.09
C GLU A 67 11.71 -7.68 10.58
N LYS A 68 11.89 -8.79 11.30
CA LYS A 68 12.17 -8.75 12.74
C LYS A 68 13.44 -7.92 12.99
N SER A 69 13.32 -6.83 13.73
CA SER A 69 14.44 -6.00 14.13
C SER A 69 15.40 -6.88 14.92
N LYS A 70 16.60 -7.08 14.39
CA LYS A 70 17.68 -7.67 15.17
C LYS A 70 17.99 -6.66 16.27
N CYS A 71 17.64 -6.98 17.52
CA CYS A 71 18.07 -6.18 18.67
C CYS A 71 19.57 -5.89 18.53
N LYS A 72 19.95 -4.63 18.74
CA LYS A 72 21.32 -4.31 19.10
C LYS A 72 21.54 -4.55 20.58
#